data_AF-A0A965UWN4-F1
#
_entry.id   AF-A0A965UWN4-F1
#
_cell.length_a   1.000
_cell.length_b   1.000
_cell.length_c   1.000
_cell.angle_alpha   90.00
_cell.angle_beta   90.00
_cell.angle_gamma   90.00
#
_symmetry.space_group_name_H-M   'P 1'
#
loop_
_entity.id
_entity.type
_entity.pdbx_description
1 polymer ?
#
loop_
_entity_poly.entity_id
_entity_poly.type
_entity_poly.pdbx_seq_one_letter_code
_entity_poly.pdbx_strand_id
1 'polypeptide(L)'
;FSRSADGGQLADTATRVFKIILESPNEQIDIMSAVGVQIGDPYSASNTIPCVSVEGRADGESRLVRIVTCQYRTSAMVDGEGGTGLPDPMLVMPDVRPANFSTSTSLYEAPAYYFKKVGRDVAFKPACNALGDMIDGITQMLPITTIRVTQFNFFPGTIFSGECGKINMETMTLGSYLTCKPNTVLFRGVEAAPHVETFGTMTYRGFMNSYEFAYRPNRVDIPGYLADDFGWDVVLPHTGYNVKSFTPSSTTDKEVFAQPLKHQGGKVVVPFALMDGILAGTKVRAMVPVHDTEDGGVRQQPSAQPVALNDDGTPRASNSDPPVKLWRIQVQEQTNLTQFLQLRLS
;
A
#
# COMPACT_ATOMS: atom_id res chain seq x y z
N PHE A 1 -10.39 -9.04 -12.94
CA PHE A 1 -11.75 -9.49 -12.58
C PHE A 1 -12.73 -8.42 -13.05
N SER A 2 -13.81 -8.80 -13.73
CA SER A 2 -14.83 -7.88 -14.23
C SER A 2 -16.22 -8.39 -13.85
N ARG A 3 -17.04 -7.49 -13.30
CA ARG A 3 -18.45 -7.71 -13.01
C ARG A 3 -19.26 -6.73 -13.86
N SER A 4 -20.13 -7.25 -14.72
CA SER A 4 -21.08 -6.41 -15.46
C SER A 4 -22.42 -6.35 -14.75
N ALA A 5 -23.02 -5.16 -14.71
CA ALA A 5 -24.44 -4.96 -14.54
C ALA A 5 -25.16 -5.14 -15.90
N ASP A 6 -24.88 -6.30 -16.52
CA ASP A 6 -25.68 -6.97 -17.57
C ASP A 6 -25.99 -8.39 -17.04
N GLY A 7 -26.71 -8.43 -15.91
CA GLY A 7 -27.04 -9.63 -15.18
C GLY A 7 -27.74 -10.65 -16.07
N GLY A 8 -27.08 -11.78 -16.29
CA GLY A 8 -27.57 -12.87 -17.13
C GLY A 8 -27.02 -12.90 -18.56
N GLN A 9 -26.52 -11.78 -19.12
CA GLN A 9 -25.94 -11.80 -20.48
C GLN A 9 -24.41 -11.91 -20.51
N LEU A 10 -23.71 -11.22 -19.60
CA LEU A 10 -22.26 -11.37 -19.45
C LEU A 10 -21.92 -11.90 -18.06
N ALA A 11 -21.49 -13.16 -18.06
CA ALA A 11 -20.93 -13.85 -16.91
C ALA A 11 -19.84 -13.05 -16.20
N ASP A 12 -19.76 -13.19 -14.87
CA ASP A 12 -18.59 -12.73 -14.12
C ASP A 12 -17.36 -13.45 -14.68
N THR A 13 -16.40 -12.66 -15.17
CA THR A 13 -15.19 -13.20 -15.80
C THR A 13 -13.93 -12.77 -15.06
N ALA A 14 -13.05 -13.74 -14.88
CA ALA A 14 -11.68 -13.50 -14.45
C ALA A 14 -10.71 -14.32 -15.29
N THR A 15 -9.46 -13.87 -15.34
CA THR A 15 -8.42 -14.53 -16.10
C THR A 15 -7.15 -14.51 -15.28
N ARG A 16 -6.47 -15.64 -15.20
CA ARG A 16 -5.09 -15.72 -14.73
C ARG A 16 -4.19 -16.09 -15.90
N VAL A 17 -3.02 -15.46 -15.94
CA VAL A 17 -1.99 -15.77 -16.92
C VAL A 17 -0.74 -16.18 -16.16
N PHE A 18 -0.28 -17.40 -16.41
CA PHE A 18 0.95 -17.96 -15.87
C PHE A 18 1.99 -18.07 -16.99
N LYS A 19 3.27 -17.98 -16.64
CA LYS A 19 4.38 -18.19 -17.57
C LYS A 19 5.21 -19.36 -17.06
N ILE A 20 5.17 -20.47 -17.78
CA ILE A 20 5.94 -21.67 -17.48
C ILE A 20 7.21 -21.67 -18.34
N ILE A 21 8.33 -22.01 -17.72
CA ILE A 21 9.62 -22.22 -18.38
C ILE A 21 9.92 -23.71 -18.28
N LEU A 22 10.09 -24.37 -19.43
CA LEU A 22 10.45 -25.78 -19.54
C LEU A 22 11.95 -25.97 -19.37
N GLU A 23 12.36 -27.10 -18.80
CA GLU A 23 13.77 -27.52 -18.72
C GLU A 23 14.29 -27.99 -20.09
N SER A 24 13.41 -28.49 -20.99
CA SER A 24 13.81 -28.85 -22.35
C SER A 24 12.74 -28.60 -23.43
N PRO A 25 13.13 -28.41 -24.71
CA PRO A 25 12.17 -28.09 -25.79
C PRO A 25 11.16 -29.20 -26.15
N ASN A 26 11.41 -30.43 -25.68
CA ASN A 26 10.59 -31.62 -25.95
C ASN A 26 9.84 -32.09 -24.69
N GLU A 27 9.92 -31.34 -23.60
CA GLU A 27 9.25 -31.67 -22.34
C GLU A 27 7.72 -31.62 -22.51
N GLN A 28 7.05 -32.69 -22.11
CA GLN A 28 5.59 -32.74 -22.03
C GLN A 28 5.17 -32.42 -20.60
N ILE A 29 4.43 -31.33 -20.44
CA ILE A 29 3.87 -30.91 -19.15
C ILE A 29 2.35 -31.07 -19.14
N ASP A 30 1.80 -31.55 -18.03
CA ASP A 30 0.39 -31.31 -17.71
C ASP A 30 0.27 -29.84 -17.26
N ILE A 31 -0.38 -29.06 -18.12
CA ILE A 31 -0.58 -27.62 -17.92
C ILE A 31 -1.38 -27.33 -16.63
N MET A 32 -2.40 -28.14 -16.31
CA MET A 32 -3.25 -27.91 -15.13
C MET A 32 -2.50 -28.20 -13.84
N SER A 33 -1.74 -29.30 -13.83
CA SER A 33 -0.85 -29.65 -12.71
C SER A 33 0.24 -28.61 -12.50
N ALA A 34 0.88 -28.13 -13.58
CA ALA A 34 1.98 -27.17 -13.50
C ALA A 34 1.58 -25.77 -13.02
N VAL A 35 0.35 -25.31 -13.27
CA VAL A 35 -0.16 -24.03 -12.72
C VAL A 35 -0.94 -24.17 -11.41
N GLY A 36 -1.26 -25.41 -10.99
CA GLY A 36 -2.08 -25.67 -9.81
C GLY A 36 -3.53 -25.18 -9.96
N VAL A 37 -4.12 -25.29 -11.15
CA VAL A 37 -5.52 -24.91 -11.44
C VAL A 37 -6.16 -25.96 -12.33
N GLN A 38 -7.26 -26.55 -11.86
CA GLN A 38 -8.13 -27.46 -12.60
C GLN A 38 -9.40 -26.75 -13.06
N ILE A 39 -10.05 -27.31 -14.10
CA ILE A 39 -11.39 -26.86 -14.50
C ILE A 39 -12.37 -27.18 -13.35
N GLY A 40 -13.16 -26.18 -12.94
CA GLY A 40 -14.01 -26.22 -11.76
C GLY A 40 -13.41 -25.51 -10.53
N ASP A 41 -12.10 -25.30 -10.46
CA ASP A 41 -11.47 -24.67 -9.29
C ASP A 41 -11.95 -23.21 -9.12
N PRO A 42 -12.20 -22.76 -7.88
CA PRO A 42 -12.58 -21.38 -7.61
C PRO A 42 -11.44 -20.42 -7.93
N TYR A 43 -11.75 -19.22 -8.38
CA TYR A 43 -10.76 -18.17 -8.57
C TYR A 43 -9.96 -17.90 -7.29
N SER A 44 -10.58 -17.77 -6.13
CA SER A 44 -9.88 -17.70 -4.84
C SER A 44 -10.75 -18.21 -3.69
N ALA A 45 -10.16 -18.41 -2.51
CA ALA A 45 -10.92 -18.75 -1.29
C ALA A 45 -12.04 -17.73 -0.96
N SER A 46 -11.92 -16.50 -1.48
CA SER A 46 -12.90 -15.41 -1.38
C SER A 46 -13.78 -15.20 -2.62
N ASN A 47 -13.57 -15.98 -3.70
CA ASN A 47 -14.24 -15.79 -4.98
C ASN A 47 -14.44 -17.15 -5.68
N THR A 48 -15.66 -17.65 -5.65
CA THR A 48 -16.04 -19.01 -6.05
C THR A 48 -16.33 -19.17 -7.55
N ILE A 49 -16.01 -18.18 -8.40
CA ILE A 49 -16.18 -18.32 -9.85
C ILE A 49 -15.31 -19.50 -10.33
N PRO A 50 -15.89 -20.52 -10.99
CA PRO A 50 -15.15 -21.69 -11.41
C PRO A 50 -14.26 -21.40 -12.62
N CYS A 51 -13.11 -22.06 -12.69
CA CYS A 51 -12.32 -22.12 -13.91
C CYS A 51 -13.09 -22.92 -14.97
N VAL A 52 -13.23 -22.35 -16.17
CA VAL A 52 -13.97 -22.97 -17.30
C VAL A 52 -13.07 -23.45 -18.43
N SER A 53 -11.88 -22.86 -18.58
CA SER A 53 -10.87 -23.32 -19.53
C SER A 53 -9.47 -23.00 -19.06
N VAL A 54 -8.52 -23.86 -19.43
CA VAL A 54 -7.08 -23.67 -19.23
C VAL A 54 -6.40 -23.90 -20.58
N GLU A 55 -5.80 -22.86 -21.14
CA GLU A 55 -5.21 -22.87 -22.48
C GLU A 55 -3.72 -22.54 -22.42
N GLY A 56 -2.86 -23.46 -22.85
CA GLY A 56 -1.41 -23.22 -22.99
C GLY A 56 -1.01 -22.93 -24.43
N ARG A 57 -0.26 -21.85 -24.66
CA ARG A 57 0.33 -21.49 -25.97
C ARG A 57 1.82 -21.19 -25.85
N ALA A 58 2.56 -21.29 -26.96
CA ALA A 58 3.95 -20.84 -27.00
C ALA A 58 4.07 -19.32 -26.82
N ASP A 59 5.15 -18.87 -26.19
CA ASP A 59 5.51 -17.45 -26.12
C ASP A 59 6.26 -17.07 -27.41
N GLY A 60 5.51 -16.64 -28.43
CA GLY A 60 6.02 -16.46 -29.79
C GLY A 60 6.50 -17.78 -30.40
N GLU A 61 7.72 -17.78 -30.96
CA GLU A 61 8.36 -18.98 -31.52
C GLU A 61 9.06 -19.85 -30.44
N SER A 62 9.01 -19.45 -29.16
CA SER A 62 9.75 -20.14 -28.10
C SER A 62 9.23 -21.55 -27.84
N ARG A 63 10.12 -22.55 -28.01
CA ARG A 63 9.83 -23.94 -27.61
C ARG A 63 9.97 -24.19 -26.12
N LEU A 64 10.68 -23.32 -25.39
CA LEU A 64 10.97 -23.45 -23.96
C LEU A 64 9.98 -22.69 -23.05
N VAL A 65 9.16 -21.80 -23.60
CA VAL A 65 8.28 -20.95 -22.81
C VAL A 65 6.83 -21.17 -23.23
N ARG A 66 5.96 -21.36 -22.22
CA ARG A 66 4.52 -21.47 -22.38
C ARG A 66 3.81 -20.38 -21.60
N ILE A 67 2.90 -19.67 -22.26
CA ILE A 67 1.91 -18.79 -21.63
C ILE A 67 0.66 -19.62 -21.42
N VAL A 68 0.23 -19.76 -20.17
CA VAL A 68 -0.98 -20.49 -19.78
C VAL A 68 -2.04 -19.50 -19.32
N THR A 69 -3.19 -19.51 -19.97
CA THR A 69 -4.33 -18.66 -19.66
C THR A 69 -5.43 -19.52 -19.02
N CYS A 70 -5.71 -19.28 -17.75
CA CYS A 70 -6.86 -19.88 -17.06
C CYS A 70 -8.02 -18.89 -17.10
N GLN A 71 -9.11 -19.23 -17.76
CA GLN A 71 -10.33 -18.43 -17.80
C GLN A 71 -11.30 -18.93 -16.73
N TYR A 72 -11.91 -18.01 -16.01
CA TYR A 72 -12.89 -18.25 -14.97
C TYR A 72 -14.17 -17.55 -15.39
N ARG A 73 -15.30 -18.24 -15.34
CA ARG A 73 -16.59 -17.73 -15.85
C ARG A 73 -17.74 -18.34 -15.07
N THR A 74 -18.69 -17.54 -14.60
CA THR A 74 -19.99 -18.07 -14.17
C THR A 74 -20.82 -18.49 -15.39
N SER A 75 -21.50 -19.63 -15.35
CA SER A 75 -22.55 -19.87 -16.35
C SER A 75 -23.63 -18.80 -16.18
N ALA A 76 -24.04 -18.16 -17.27
CA ALA A 76 -25.28 -17.40 -17.27
C ALA A 76 -26.40 -18.33 -16.79
N MET A 77 -27.16 -17.93 -15.77
CA MET A 77 -28.32 -18.71 -15.34
C MET A 77 -29.36 -18.66 -16.45
N VAL A 78 -29.46 -19.75 -17.20
CA VAL A 78 -30.66 -20.06 -17.99
C VAL A 78 -31.73 -20.50 -17.00
N ASP A 79 -32.96 -20.00 -17.18
CA ASP A 79 -34.08 -20.15 -16.25
C ASP A 79 -34.24 -21.56 -15.66
N GLY A 80 -34.31 -21.63 -14.32
CA GLY A 80 -34.43 -22.88 -13.57
C GLY A 80 -34.62 -22.63 -12.08
N GLU A 81 -35.87 -22.40 -11.70
CA GLU A 81 -36.47 -22.43 -10.35
C GLU A 81 -35.53 -22.49 -9.12
N GLY A 82 -35.58 -21.43 -8.28
CA GLY A 82 -35.24 -21.57 -6.85
C GLY A 82 -33.82 -21.16 -6.43
N GLY A 83 -33.31 -20.03 -6.92
CA GLY A 83 -32.11 -19.39 -6.40
C GLY A 83 -32.28 -17.87 -6.28
N THR A 84 -31.64 -17.25 -5.27
CA THR A 84 -31.69 -15.79 -5.04
C THR A 84 -30.87 -15.03 -6.09
N GLY A 85 -31.35 -15.01 -7.33
CA GLY A 85 -30.79 -14.24 -8.42
C GLY A 85 -31.00 -12.75 -8.19
N LEU A 86 -29.93 -11.97 -8.27
CA LEU A 86 -30.05 -10.52 -8.43
C LEU A 86 -30.82 -10.25 -9.75
N PRO A 87 -31.82 -9.36 -9.75
CA PRO A 87 -32.61 -9.11 -10.95
C PRO A 87 -31.72 -8.61 -12.09
N ASP A 88 -32.10 -8.95 -13.32
CA ASP A 88 -31.46 -8.38 -14.52
C ASP A 88 -31.45 -6.84 -14.38
N PRO A 89 -30.28 -6.19 -14.42
CA PRO A 89 -30.14 -4.73 -14.29
C PRO A 89 -30.72 -3.94 -15.47
N MET A 90 -31.14 -4.59 -16.57
CA MET A 90 -32.07 -3.99 -17.55
C MET A 90 -33.53 -3.93 -17.06
N LEU A 91 -33.83 -4.49 -15.87
CA LEU A 91 -35.08 -4.29 -15.11
C LEU A 91 -34.98 -3.17 -14.07
N VAL A 92 -33.80 -2.54 -13.94
CA VAL A 92 -33.53 -1.41 -13.02
C VAL A 92 -33.21 -0.16 -13.83
N MET A 93 -33.83 0.97 -13.47
CA MET A 93 -33.63 2.25 -14.16
C MET A 93 -32.15 2.70 -14.05
N PRO A 94 -31.54 3.28 -15.11
CA PRO A 94 -30.10 3.60 -15.14
C PRO A 94 -29.60 4.54 -14.01
N ASP A 95 -30.47 5.39 -13.49
CA ASP A 95 -30.20 6.34 -12.40
C ASP A 95 -30.18 5.72 -11.00
N VAL A 96 -30.73 4.51 -10.84
CA VAL A 96 -30.69 3.73 -9.58
C VAL A 96 -29.95 2.39 -9.72
N ARG A 97 -29.50 2.02 -10.92
CA ARG A 97 -28.65 0.84 -11.17
C ARG A 97 -27.34 0.90 -10.34
N PRO A 98 -26.89 -0.19 -9.70
CA PRO A 98 -25.57 -0.25 -9.07
C PRO A 98 -24.44 0.01 -10.06
N ALA A 99 -23.30 0.49 -9.56
CA ALA A 99 -22.13 0.77 -10.38
C ALA A 99 -21.41 -0.51 -10.82
N ASN A 100 -21.02 -0.57 -12.09
CA ASN A 100 -20.10 -1.59 -12.59
C ASN A 100 -18.74 -1.39 -11.94
N PHE A 101 -18.03 -2.50 -11.68
CA PHE A 101 -16.62 -2.40 -11.31
C PHE A 101 -15.79 -3.54 -11.86
N SER A 102 -14.52 -3.23 -12.11
CA SER A 102 -13.49 -4.18 -12.47
C SER A 102 -12.22 -3.90 -11.69
N THR A 103 -11.43 -4.95 -11.45
CA THR A 103 -10.13 -4.85 -10.78
C THR A 103 -9.04 -5.52 -11.60
N SER A 104 -7.92 -4.84 -11.71
CA SER A 104 -6.65 -5.37 -12.22
C SER A 104 -5.57 -5.14 -11.17
N THR A 105 -4.63 -6.07 -11.06
CA THR A 105 -3.56 -6.00 -10.05
C THR A 105 -2.21 -6.05 -10.74
N SER A 106 -1.30 -5.20 -10.32
CA SER A 106 0.12 -5.23 -10.68
C SER A 106 0.97 -5.25 -9.41
N LEU A 107 2.28 -5.46 -9.58
CA LEU A 107 3.25 -5.40 -8.50
C LEU A 107 4.05 -4.11 -8.59
N TYR A 108 4.35 -3.50 -7.45
CA TYR A 108 5.28 -2.38 -7.33
C TYR A 108 6.29 -2.66 -6.22
N GLU A 109 7.45 -2.01 -6.32
CA GLU A 109 8.54 -2.17 -5.37
C GLU A 109 8.31 -1.30 -4.12
N ALA A 110 8.45 -1.90 -2.94
CA ALA A 110 8.33 -1.24 -1.64
C ALA A 110 9.44 -1.71 -0.69
N PRO A 111 9.84 -0.93 0.34
CA PRO A 111 10.80 -1.39 1.34
C PRO A 111 10.35 -2.69 2.04
N ALA A 112 11.29 -3.60 2.25
CA ALA A 112 11.08 -4.84 2.98
C ALA A 112 11.55 -4.71 4.43
N TYR A 113 10.61 -4.66 5.37
CA TYR A 113 10.92 -4.61 6.80
C TYR A 113 11.39 -5.94 7.37
N TYR A 114 11.23 -7.05 6.63
CA TYR A 114 11.63 -8.39 7.05
C TYR A 114 12.29 -9.16 5.92
N PHE A 115 13.21 -10.03 6.29
CA PHE A 115 13.79 -11.03 5.41
C PHE A 115 14.00 -12.34 6.17
N LYS A 116 14.29 -13.41 5.43
CA LYS A 116 14.81 -14.66 5.99
C LYS A 116 16.12 -15.00 5.30
N LYS A 117 17.13 -15.42 6.06
CA LYS A 117 18.39 -15.89 5.48
C LYS A 117 18.20 -17.34 5.02
N VAL A 118 18.02 -17.50 3.71
CA VAL A 118 17.90 -18.82 3.06
C VAL A 118 19.11 -19.69 3.44
N GLY A 119 18.83 -20.94 3.83
CA GLY A 119 19.85 -21.90 4.25
C GLY A 119 20.38 -21.74 5.69
N ARG A 120 19.83 -20.83 6.50
CA ARG A 120 20.21 -20.70 7.93
C ARG A 120 19.06 -20.43 8.89
N ASP A 121 18.06 -19.67 8.48
CA ASP A 121 16.93 -19.28 9.33
C ASP A 121 15.58 -19.71 8.72
N VAL A 122 14.71 -20.26 9.57
CA VAL A 122 13.34 -20.66 9.21
C VAL A 122 12.31 -19.54 9.40
N ALA A 123 12.58 -18.59 10.30
CA ALA A 123 11.71 -17.45 10.58
C ALA A 123 12.10 -16.21 9.77
N PHE A 124 11.11 -15.42 9.38
CA PHE A 124 11.34 -14.03 8.98
C PHE A 124 11.77 -13.22 10.21
N LYS A 125 12.79 -12.39 10.05
CA LYS A 125 13.33 -11.47 11.06
C LYS A 125 13.33 -10.06 10.49
N PRO A 126 13.28 -9.01 11.34
CA PRO A 126 13.45 -7.64 10.88
C PRO A 126 14.69 -7.50 9.99
N ALA A 127 14.60 -6.61 8.99
CA ALA A 127 15.66 -6.31 8.04
C ALA A 127 16.82 -5.55 8.70
N CYS A 128 17.48 -6.19 9.67
CA CYS A 128 18.54 -5.65 10.49
C CYS A 128 19.87 -6.39 10.27
N ASN A 129 20.98 -5.67 10.40
CA ASN A 129 22.32 -6.23 10.42
C ASN A 129 22.60 -6.96 11.77
N ALA A 130 23.81 -7.49 11.94
CA ALA A 130 24.19 -8.19 13.17
C ALA A 130 24.31 -7.30 14.43
N LEU A 131 24.30 -5.97 14.27
CA LEU A 131 24.30 -4.97 15.34
C LEU A 131 22.89 -4.45 15.69
N GLY A 132 21.88 -4.78 14.87
CA GLY A 132 20.49 -4.34 15.02
C GLY A 132 20.07 -3.17 14.12
N ASP A 133 21.00 -2.54 13.40
CA ASP A 133 20.68 -1.44 12.48
C ASP A 133 19.87 -1.94 11.29
N MET A 134 18.84 -1.20 10.87
CA MET A 134 18.12 -1.52 9.64
C MET A 134 19.05 -1.48 8.42
N ILE A 135 18.94 -2.50 7.56
CA ILE A 135 19.63 -2.61 6.28
C ILE A 135 18.80 -1.84 5.25
N ASP A 136 19.33 -0.70 4.79
CA ASP A 136 18.74 0.08 3.72
C ASP A 136 18.83 -0.64 2.36
N GLY A 137 17.94 -0.29 1.43
CA GLY A 137 17.91 -0.83 0.07
C GLY A 137 17.34 -2.23 -0.10
N ILE A 138 16.82 -2.88 0.96
CA ILE A 138 16.08 -4.15 0.80
C ILE A 138 14.62 -3.85 0.42
N THR A 139 14.17 -4.42 -0.69
CA THR A 139 12.83 -4.22 -1.24
C THR A 139 12.06 -5.53 -1.43
N GLN A 140 10.74 -5.41 -1.54
CA GLN A 140 9.78 -6.47 -1.80
C GLN A 140 8.75 -5.99 -2.82
N MET A 141 8.17 -6.92 -3.57
CA MET A 141 7.07 -6.63 -4.49
C MET A 141 5.74 -6.71 -3.75
N LEU A 142 5.03 -5.59 -3.65
CA LEU A 142 3.68 -5.51 -3.06
C LEU A 142 2.62 -5.32 -4.16
N PRO A 143 1.40 -5.84 -3.96
CA PRO A 143 0.31 -5.63 -4.91
C PRO A 143 -0.23 -4.21 -4.83
N ILE A 144 -0.50 -3.63 -6.01
CA ILE A 144 -1.36 -2.46 -6.19
C ILE A 144 -2.50 -2.86 -7.13
N THR A 145 -3.72 -2.57 -6.73
CA THR A 145 -4.93 -2.95 -7.47
C THR A 145 -5.60 -1.72 -8.02
N THR A 146 -5.61 -1.57 -9.35
CA THR A 146 -6.46 -0.60 -10.02
C THR A 146 -7.91 -1.07 -9.95
N ILE A 147 -8.79 -0.21 -9.44
CA ILE A 147 -10.23 -0.40 -9.42
C ILE A 147 -10.82 0.59 -10.43
N ARG A 148 -11.54 0.09 -11.43
CA ARG A 148 -12.30 0.93 -12.36
C ARG A 148 -13.78 0.77 -12.06
N VAL A 149 -14.45 1.86 -11.70
CA VAL A 149 -15.90 1.92 -11.43
C VAL A 149 -16.59 2.64 -12.58
N THR A 150 -17.71 2.13 -13.08
CA THR A 150 -18.44 2.73 -14.21
C THR A 150 -19.93 2.82 -13.90
N GLN A 151 -20.51 4.02 -13.99
CA GLN A 151 -21.93 4.25 -13.68
C GLN A 151 -22.54 5.38 -14.53
N PHE A 152 -23.84 5.29 -14.80
CA PHE A 152 -24.59 6.33 -15.51
C PHE A 152 -25.00 7.47 -14.59
N ASN A 153 -24.59 8.71 -14.87
CA ASN A 153 -25.10 9.90 -14.17
C ASN A 153 -25.66 10.92 -15.17
N PHE A 154 -26.58 11.77 -14.73
CA PHE A 154 -27.10 12.88 -15.56
C PHE A 154 -26.05 13.97 -15.85
N PHE A 155 -25.01 14.07 -15.03
CA PHE A 155 -23.93 15.07 -15.15
C PHE A 155 -22.59 14.41 -15.49
N PRO A 156 -21.71 15.09 -16.25
CA PRO A 156 -20.40 14.56 -16.60
C PRO A 156 -19.51 14.49 -15.36
N GLY A 157 -18.92 13.32 -15.10
CA GLY A 157 -18.07 13.09 -13.94
C GLY A 157 -16.76 13.88 -13.95
N THR A 158 -16.38 14.48 -15.08
CA THR A 158 -15.17 15.30 -15.23
C THR A 158 -15.12 16.53 -14.31
N ILE A 159 -16.27 16.95 -13.75
CA ILE A 159 -16.33 17.97 -12.69
C ILE A 159 -15.51 17.58 -11.45
N PHE A 160 -15.28 16.27 -11.23
CA PHE A 160 -14.52 15.74 -10.10
C PHE A 160 -13.01 15.65 -10.37
N SER A 161 -12.52 16.07 -11.54
CA SER A 161 -11.09 15.99 -11.89
C SER A 161 -10.16 16.73 -10.91
N GLY A 162 -10.66 17.76 -10.21
CA GLY A 162 -9.93 18.45 -9.14
C GLY A 162 -9.67 17.62 -7.88
N GLU A 163 -10.35 16.49 -7.70
CA GLU A 163 -10.12 15.56 -6.58
C GLU A 163 -9.11 14.45 -6.93
N CYS A 164 -8.61 14.41 -8.17
CA CYS A 164 -7.60 13.42 -8.57
C CYS A 164 -6.30 13.63 -7.76
N GLY A 165 -5.76 12.56 -7.20
CA GLY A 165 -4.66 12.60 -6.24
C GLY A 165 -5.09 12.52 -4.77
N LYS A 166 -6.39 12.65 -4.46
CA LYS A 166 -6.90 12.50 -3.09
C LYS A 166 -7.15 11.04 -2.71
N ILE A 167 -7.00 10.75 -1.42
CA ILE A 167 -7.18 9.42 -0.83
C ILE A 167 -8.49 9.30 -0.04
N ASN A 168 -8.99 8.07 0.15
CA ASN A 168 -10.22 7.85 0.88
C ASN A 168 -10.07 8.17 2.38
N MET A 169 -10.90 9.09 2.87
CA MET A 169 -11.01 9.41 4.30
C MET A 169 -11.69 8.28 5.10
N GLU A 170 -12.67 7.60 4.48
CA GLU A 170 -13.51 6.58 5.10
C GLU A 170 -13.30 5.22 4.42
N THR A 171 -13.72 4.15 5.10
CA THR A 171 -13.73 2.80 4.54
C THR A 171 -14.60 2.74 3.28
N MET A 172 -14.01 2.36 2.16
CA MET A 172 -14.69 2.18 0.87
C MET A 172 -14.91 0.69 0.63
N THR A 173 -16.17 0.27 0.54
CA THR A 173 -16.53 -1.13 0.27
C THR A 173 -17.01 -1.27 -1.18
N LEU A 174 -16.43 -2.24 -1.90
CA LEU A 174 -16.73 -2.54 -3.30
C LEU A 174 -17.43 -3.90 -3.40
N GLY A 175 -18.75 -3.88 -3.66
CA GLY A 175 -19.60 -5.06 -3.57
C GLY A 175 -19.53 -5.70 -2.18
N SER A 176 -19.58 -7.03 -2.12
CA SER A 176 -19.58 -7.78 -0.85
C SER A 176 -18.19 -8.24 -0.36
N TYR A 177 -17.11 -7.92 -1.09
CA TYR A 177 -15.84 -8.67 -0.99
C TYR A 177 -14.59 -7.83 -0.74
N LEU A 178 -14.55 -6.57 -1.18
CA LEU A 178 -13.35 -5.73 -1.06
C LEU A 178 -13.64 -4.52 -0.17
N THR A 179 -13.21 -4.62 1.09
CA THR A 179 -13.25 -3.52 2.08
C THR A 179 -11.90 -2.81 2.11
N CYS A 180 -11.86 -1.60 1.56
CA CYS A 180 -10.65 -0.77 1.56
C CYS A 180 -10.68 0.17 2.76
N LYS A 181 -9.76 0.00 3.71
CA LYS A 181 -9.60 0.89 4.88
C LYS A 181 -9.29 2.34 4.47
N PRO A 182 -9.46 3.34 5.36
CA PRO A 182 -8.96 4.70 5.15
C PRO A 182 -7.51 4.74 4.65
N ASN A 183 -7.19 5.73 3.83
CA ASN A 183 -5.88 6.01 3.24
C ASN A 183 -5.33 4.95 2.28
N THR A 184 -6.08 3.90 1.94
CA THR A 184 -5.64 2.82 1.03
C THR A 184 -6.05 3.01 -0.43
N VAL A 185 -7.04 3.85 -0.72
CA VAL A 185 -7.57 4.09 -2.08
C VAL A 185 -7.24 5.51 -2.51
N LEU A 186 -6.51 5.63 -3.62
CA LEU A 186 -6.20 6.89 -4.31
C LEU A 186 -7.12 7.05 -5.51
N PHE A 187 -7.80 8.20 -5.65
CA PHE A 187 -8.54 8.52 -6.87
C PHE A 187 -7.57 9.03 -7.95
N ARG A 188 -7.54 8.36 -9.10
CA ARG A 188 -6.56 8.61 -10.18
C ARG A 188 -7.10 9.44 -11.34
N GLY A 189 -8.38 9.29 -11.66
CA GLY A 189 -8.95 9.92 -12.85
C GLY A 189 -10.41 9.60 -13.05
N VAL A 190 -11.08 10.42 -13.87
CA VAL A 190 -12.45 10.20 -14.30
C VAL A 190 -12.60 10.55 -15.78
N GLU A 191 -13.19 9.62 -16.52
CA GLU A 191 -13.60 9.78 -17.91
C GLU A 191 -15.13 9.86 -17.96
N ALA A 192 -15.69 10.65 -18.89
CA ALA A 192 -17.13 10.76 -19.10
C ALA A 192 -17.45 10.69 -20.60
N ALA A 193 -18.31 9.76 -20.99
CA ALA A 193 -18.81 9.64 -22.36
C ALA A 193 -20.32 9.91 -22.39
N PRO A 194 -20.86 10.73 -23.33
CA PRO A 194 -22.30 10.88 -23.50
C PRO A 194 -22.98 9.53 -23.72
N HIS A 195 -24.11 9.30 -23.05
CA HIS A 195 -24.82 8.02 -23.07
C HIS A 195 -26.33 8.23 -23.16
N VAL A 196 -26.99 7.38 -23.93
CA VAL A 196 -28.44 7.35 -24.12
C VAL A 196 -28.90 5.89 -24.05
N GLU A 197 -29.81 5.59 -23.13
CA GLU A 197 -30.41 4.27 -22.93
C GLU A 197 -31.94 4.42 -22.89
N THR A 198 -32.67 3.44 -23.41
CA THR A 198 -34.14 3.38 -23.30
C THR A 198 -34.54 2.30 -22.32
N PHE A 199 -35.26 2.68 -21.27
CA PHE A 199 -35.77 1.78 -20.24
C PHE A 199 -37.30 1.86 -20.21
N GLY A 200 -37.98 0.75 -20.50
CA GLY A 200 -39.43 0.75 -20.73
C GLY A 200 -39.82 1.72 -21.84
N THR A 201 -40.66 2.71 -21.53
CA THR A 201 -41.06 3.79 -22.45
C THR A 201 -40.24 5.07 -22.30
N MET A 202 -39.30 5.14 -21.34
CA MET A 202 -38.53 6.34 -21.01
C MET A 202 -37.15 6.32 -21.66
N THR A 203 -36.71 7.48 -22.17
CA THR A 203 -35.35 7.67 -22.69
C THR A 203 -34.50 8.41 -21.66
N TYR A 204 -33.45 7.76 -21.17
CA TYR A 204 -32.46 8.36 -20.28
C TYR A 204 -31.34 8.96 -21.12
N ARG A 205 -30.94 10.20 -20.79
CA ARG A 205 -29.84 10.93 -21.44
C ARG A 205 -28.92 11.47 -20.37
N GLY A 206 -27.62 11.24 -20.51
CA GLY A 206 -26.62 11.64 -19.53
C GLY A 206 -25.24 11.20 -19.96
N PHE A 207 -24.45 10.74 -19.00
CA PHE A 207 -23.06 10.34 -19.18
C PHE A 207 -22.78 8.99 -18.53
N MET A 208 -22.08 8.12 -19.24
CA MET A 208 -21.42 6.97 -18.64
C MET A 208 -20.08 7.44 -18.09
N ASN A 209 -19.99 7.53 -16.77
CA ASN A 209 -18.79 8.00 -16.06
C ASN A 209 -17.95 6.80 -15.64
N SER A 210 -16.66 6.84 -15.94
CA SER A 210 -15.66 5.83 -15.59
C SER A 210 -14.64 6.43 -14.64
N TYR A 211 -14.69 6.05 -13.38
CA TYR A 211 -13.76 6.46 -12.33
C TYR A 211 -12.65 5.43 -12.18
N GLU A 212 -11.40 5.88 -12.09
CA GLU A 212 -10.25 5.02 -11.79
C GLU A 212 -9.69 5.33 -10.40
N PHE A 213 -9.47 4.28 -9.62
CA PHE A 213 -8.80 4.32 -8.32
C PHE A 213 -7.63 3.35 -8.29
N ALA A 214 -6.64 3.60 -7.43
CA ALA A 214 -5.63 2.62 -7.06
C ALA A 214 -5.72 2.31 -5.56
N TYR A 215 -6.05 1.06 -5.27
CA TYR A 215 -5.97 0.47 -3.94
C TYR A 215 -4.57 -0.08 -3.69
N ARG A 216 -3.98 0.38 -2.59
CA ARG A 216 -2.69 -0.02 -2.05
C ARG A 216 -2.92 -0.26 -0.55
N PRO A 217 -2.79 -1.50 -0.02
CA PRO A 217 -2.91 -1.72 1.42
C PRO A 217 -1.69 -1.21 2.18
N ASN A 218 -0.48 -1.44 1.65
CA ASN A 218 0.81 -1.07 2.27
C ASN A 218 0.85 -1.40 3.77
N ARG A 219 0.55 -2.66 4.11
CA ARG A 219 0.58 -3.13 5.50
C ARG A 219 2.01 -3.10 6.04
N VAL A 220 2.20 -2.39 7.14
CA VAL A 220 3.44 -2.40 7.90
C VAL A 220 3.14 -3.05 9.25
N ASP A 221 3.94 -4.06 9.60
CA ASP A 221 3.75 -4.90 10.79
C ASP A 221 5.05 -4.86 11.60
N ILE A 222 5.21 -3.83 12.44
CA ILE A 222 6.40 -3.63 13.28
C ILE A 222 6.06 -4.10 14.69
N PRO A 223 6.77 -5.09 15.27
CA PRO A 223 6.34 -5.74 16.50
C PRO A 223 6.46 -4.75 17.66
N GLY A 224 5.40 -4.63 18.47
CA GLY A 224 5.35 -3.68 19.57
C GLY A 224 5.08 -2.22 19.19
N TYR A 225 4.94 -1.89 17.90
CA TYR A 225 4.61 -0.52 17.45
C TYR A 225 3.26 -0.47 16.75
N LEU A 226 3.17 -0.98 15.52
CA LEU A 226 2.06 -0.75 14.60
C LEU A 226 1.90 -1.96 13.67
N ALA A 227 0.67 -2.48 13.60
CA ALA A 227 0.25 -3.50 12.64
C ALA A 227 -1.04 -3.03 11.94
N ASP A 228 -0.90 -2.17 10.95
CA ASP A 228 -2.03 -1.56 10.22
C ASP A 228 -1.71 -1.34 8.74
N ASP A 229 -2.75 -1.03 7.96
CA ASP A 229 -2.66 -0.68 6.55
C ASP A 229 -2.43 0.83 6.42
N PHE A 230 -1.22 1.22 6.03
CA PHE A 230 -0.84 2.63 5.88
C PHE A 230 -1.25 3.20 4.52
N GLY A 231 -1.49 2.32 3.55
CA GLY A 231 -1.85 2.65 2.18
C GLY A 231 -0.89 3.62 1.51
N TRP A 232 -1.37 4.84 1.28
CA TRP A 232 -0.65 5.93 0.63
C TRP A 232 0.14 6.83 1.59
N ASP A 233 0.02 6.62 2.90
CA ASP A 233 0.84 7.29 3.89
C ASP A 233 2.26 6.73 3.92
N VAL A 234 3.20 7.53 4.44
CA VAL A 234 4.60 7.15 4.59
C VAL A 234 4.96 7.08 6.08
N VAL A 235 5.66 6.02 6.48
CA VAL A 235 6.23 5.91 7.83
C VAL A 235 7.67 6.41 7.79
N LEU A 236 7.99 7.45 8.57
CA LEU A 236 9.36 7.98 8.67
C LEU A 236 9.87 7.94 10.12
N PRO A 237 11.17 7.70 10.33
CA PRO A 237 11.79 7.79 11.65
C PRO A 237 11.91 9.26 12.07
N HIS A 238 11.39 9.60 13.26
CA HIS A 238 11.48 10.93 13.85
C HIS A 238 12.91 11.21 14.30
N THR A 239 13.67 11.75 13.36
CA THR A 239 15.12 11.92 13.43
C THR A 239 15.53 13.25 12.81
N GLY A 240 16.71 13.75 13.13
CA GLY A 240 17.20 14.99 12.51
C GLY A 240 18.67 15.26 12.71
N TYR A 241 19.24 16.03 11.79
CA TYR A 241 20.61 16.56 11.90
C TYR A 241 20.73 17.75 12.87
N ASN A 242 19.60 18.29 13.32
CA ASN A 242 19.52 19.40 14.28
C ASN A 242 18.58 19.01 15.41
N VAL A 243 18.91 19.46 16.60
CA VAL A 243 18.17 19.19 17.85
C VAL A 243 17.81 20.52 18.51
N LYS A 244 16.82 20.54 19.39
CA LYS A 244 16.70 21.61 20.39
C LYS A 244 17.60 21.27 21.56
N SER A 245 18.43 22.23 21.95
CA SER A 245 19.22 22.15 23.18
C SER A 245 18.31 22.07 24.42
N PHE A 246 18.81 21.49 25.49
CA PHE A 246 18.15 21.43 26.79
C PHE A 246 19.19 21.51 27.90
N THR A 247 18.82 22.08 29.05
CA THR A 247 19.71 22.12 30.21
C THR A 247 20.12 20.69 30.60
N PRO A 248 21.41 20.31 30.55
CA PRO A 248 21.84 18.98 30.92
C PRO A 248 21.37 18.65 32.35
N SER A 249 20.64 17.56 32.45
CA SER A 249 19.96 17.11 33.67
C SER A 249 19.88 15.60 33.63
N SER A 250 19.59 14.96 34.76
CA SER A 250 19.42 13.50 34.88
C SER A 250 18.08 13.01 34.31
N THR A 251 17.62 13.58 33.19
CA THR A 251 16.41 13.15 32.48
C THR A 251 16.72 11.90 31.67
N THR A 252 15.91 10.85 31.84
CA THR A 252 16.19 9.51 31.29
C THR A 252 15.80 9.34 29.83
N ASP A 253 15.05 10.28 29.26
CA ASP A 253 14.54 10.25 27.88
C ASP A 253 15.36 11.10 26.89
N LYS A 254 16.40 11.79 27.36
CA LYS A 254 17.16 12.78 26.56
C LYS A 254 18.65 12.45 26.46
N GLU A 255 19.17 12.38 25.24
CA GLU A 255 20.59 12.11 25.00
C GLU A 255 21.41 13.39 25.17
N VAL A 256 22.14 13.49 26.28
CA VAL A 256 22.95 14.66 26.63
C VAL A 256 24.11 14.85 25.67
N PHE A 257 24.71 13.77 25.15
CA PHE A 257 25.85 13.87 24.22
C PHE A 257 25.46 14.22 22.79
N ALA A 258 24.16 14.19 22.45
CA ALA A 258 23.65 14.49 21.12
C ALA A 258 23.40 16.00 20.86
N GLN A 259 23.62 16.85 21.87
CA GLN A 259 23.62 18.31 21.76
C GLN A 259 25.04 18.89 22.01
N PRO A 260 25.37 20.11 21.54
CA PRO A 260 26.64 20.76 21.85
C PRO A 260 26.78 21.08 23.33
N LEU A 261 27.82 20.51 23.96
CA LEU A 261 28.17 20.76 25.35
C LEU A 261 29.36 21.72 25.45
N LYS A 262 29.55 22.33 26.62
CA LYS A 262 30.70 23.19 26.91
C LYS A 262 31.99 22.37 26.92
N HIS A 263 33.02 22.86 26.23
CA HIS A 263 34.35 22.24 26.21
C HIS A 263 35.37 23.11 26.96
N GLN A 264 36.33 22.46 27.63
CA GLN A 264 37.51 23.08 28.25
C GLN A 264 38.72 22.17 27.98
N GLY A 265 39.84 22.74 27.53
CA GLY A 265 41.00 21.93 27.12
C GLY A 265 40.71 20.95 25.96
N GLY A 266 39.74 21.27 25.10
CA GLY A 266 39.31 20.41 23.98
C GLY A 266 38.43 19.21 24.36
N LYS A 267 38.04 19.08 25.64
CA LYS A 267 37.20 17.99 26.17
C LYS A 267 35.88 18.55 26.72
N VAL A 268 34.81 17.75 26.67
CA VAL A 268 33.51 18.07 27.32
C VAL A 268 33.69 18.24 28.83
N VAL A 269 33.15 19.33 29.38
CA VAL A 269 33.20 19.62 30.82
C VAL A 269 32.20 18.75 31.60
N VAL A 270 32.61 18.29 32.79
CA VAL A 270 31.76 17.64 33.78
C VAL A 270 31.75 18.52 35.05
N PRO A 271 30.59 18.88 35.63
CA PRO A 271 29.23 18.54 35.21
C PRO A 271 28.89 19.15 33.83
N PHE A 272 28.03 18.45 33.08
CA PHE A 272 27.65 18.87 31.74
C PHE A 272 26.93 20.22 31.74
N ALA A 273 27.34 21.11 30.84
CA ALA A 273 26.73 22.41 30.61
C ALA A 273 26.59 22.66 29.11
N LEU A 274 25.67 23.55 28.71
CA LEU A 274 25.59 24.02 27.33
C LEU A 274 26.81 24.90 27.00
N MET A 275 27.23 24.90 25.73
CA MET A 275 28.28 25.81 25.24
C MET A 275 27.86 27.27 25.43
N ASP A 276 28.83 28.15 25.70
CA ASP A 276 28.57 29.57 25.96
C ASP A 276 27.86 30.23 24.77
N GLY A 277 26.77 30.96 25.06
CA GLY A 277 25.86 31.53 24.06
C GLY A 277 24.73 30.62 23.59
N ILE A 278 24.71 29.34 23.96
CA ILE A 278 23.58 28.43 23.67
C ILE A 278 22.64 28.38 24.88
N LEU A 279 21.41 28.85 24.70
CA LEU A 279 20.33 28.71 25.68
C LEU A 279 19.59 27.38 25.47
N ALA A 280 18.80 26.94 26.45
CA ALA A 280 17.89 25.82 26.27
C ALA A 280 16.76 26.19 25.29
N GLY A 281 16.33 25.23 24.45
CA GLY A 281 15.33 25.42 23.39
C GLY A 281 15.92 25.92 22.07
N THR A 282 17.17 26.37 22.02
CA THR A 282 17.85 26.81 20.80
C THR A 282 18.05 25.64 19.83
N LYS A 283 17.74 25.86 18.55
CA LYS A 283 18.00 24.88 17.49
C LYS A 283 19.50 24.86 17.17
N VAL A 284 20.12 23.71 17.33
CA VAL A 284 21.58 23.51 17.20
C VAL A 284 21.88 22.25 16.39
N ARG A 285 23.09 22.15 15.83
CA ARG A 285 23.56 20.93 15.13
C ARG A 285 23.65 19.78 16.13
N ALA A 286 23.17 18.59 15.74
CA ALA A 286 23.34 17.38 16.52
C ALA A 286 24.83 17.01 16.60
N MET A 287 25.29 16.58 17.77
CA MET A 287 26.67 16.15 18.02
C MET A 287 26.71 14.64 18.27
N VAL A 288 27.91 14.05 18.24
CA VAL A 288 28.18 12.70 18.74
C VAL A 288 29.45 12.71 19.60
N PRO A 289 29.51 11.89 20.66
CA PRO A 289 30.71 11.76 21.48
C PRO A 289 31.83 11.06 20.69
N VAL A 290 33.05 11.54 20.85
CA VAL A 290 34.28 10.92 20.35
C VAL A 290 35.18 10.67 21.55
N HIS A 291 35.42 9.40 21.86
CA HIS A 291 36.27 9.04 22.98
C HIS A 291 37.74 9.23 22.63
N ASP A 292 38.44 9.99 23.48
CA ASP A 292 39.88 10.20 23.38
C ASP A 292 40.62 9.05 24.06
N THR A 293 41.55 8.42 23.36
CA THR A 293 42.17 7.14 23.79
C THR A 293 43.45 7.33 24.60
N GLU A 294 44.12 8.48 24.49
CA GLU A 294 45.40 8.72 25.18
C GLU A 294 45.21 9.47 26.50
N ASP A 295 44.57 10.64 26.48
CA ASP A 295 44.47 11.51 27.68
C ASP A 295 43.21 11.25 28.54
N GLY A 296 42.35 10.32 28.16
CA GLY A 296 41.05 10.06 28.79
C GLY A 296 40.06 11.23 28.68
N GLY A 297 38.98 11.05 27.93
CA GLY A 297 37.91 12.04 27.86
C GLY A 297 36.93 11.84 26.72
N VAL A 298 35.94 12.73 26.67
CA VAL A 298 34.96 12.80 25.57
C VAL A 298 35.13 14.14 24.87
N ARG A 299 35.42 14.10 23.58
CA ARG A 299 35.25 15.25 22.67
C ARG A 299 33.89 15.11 21.97
N GLN A 300 33.45 16.13 21.23
CA GLN A 300 32.27 16.02 20.38
C GLN A 300 32.58 16.49 18.97
N GLN A 301 31.99 15.81 17.99
CA GLN A 301 31.97 16.24 16.59
C GLN A 301 30.52 16.36 16.09
N PRO A 302 30.25 17.16 15.05
CA PRO A 302 28.93 17.19 14.41
C PRO A 302 28.54 15.79 13.93
N SER A 303 27.30 15.37 14.18
CA SER A 303 26.83 14.07 13.71
C SER A 303 26.78 14.05 12.18
N ALA A 304 27.37 13.02 11.58
CA ALA A 304 27.30 12.74 10.15
C ALA A 304 25.98 12.05 9.74
N GLN A 305 25.24 11.52 10.71
CA GLN A 305 23.93 10.87 10.54
C GLN A 305 22.85 11.60 11.34
N PRO A 306 21.56 11.51 10.98
CA PRO A 306 20.49 12.11 11.78
C PRO A 306 20.36 11.35 13.12
N VAL A 307 20.13 12.08 14.22
CA VAL A 307 19.92 11.49 15.55
C VAL A 307 18.43 11.34 15.86
N ALA A 308 18.06 10.38 16.71
CA ALA A 308 16.68 10.20 17.17
C ALA A 308 16.18 11.41 17.97
N LEU A 309 14.91 11.77 17.79
CA LEU A 309 14.29 12.94 18.42
C LEU A 309 13.10 12.58 19.31
N ASN A 310 12.89 13.41 20.32
CA ASN A 310 11.64 13.51 21.06
C ASN A 310 10.66 14.46 20.34
N ASP A 311 9.37 14.43 20.72
CA ASP A 311 8.33 15.21 20.03
C ASP A 311 8.49 16.73 20.29
N ASP A 312 9.16 17.09 21.39
CA ASP A 312 9.59 18.47 21.66
C ASP A 312 10.78 18.93 20.78
N GLY A 313 11.42 18.02 20.06
CA GLY A 313 12.59 18.25 19.21
C GLY A 313 13.95 18.13 19.93
N THR A 314 13.97 17.72 21.21
CA THR A 314 15.22 17.39 21.91
C THR A 314 15.79 16.04 21.44
N PRO A 315 17.10 15.78 21.62
CA PRO A 315 17.68 14.49 21.26
C PRO A 315 17.15 13.40 22.18
N ARG A 316 16.79 12.24 21.63
CA ARG A 316 16.20 11.12 22.36
C ARG A 316 17.26 10.12 22.82
N ALA A 317 17.15 9.66 24.07
CA ALA A 317 18.08 8.70 24.64
C ALA A 317 17.92 7.30 24.02
N SER A 318 19.05 6.66 23.69
CA SER A 318 19.11 5.34 23.02
C SER A 318 18.52 4.19 23.83
N ASN A 319 18.43 4.35 25.16
CA ASN A 319 17.80 3.44 26.10
C ASN A 319 16.29 3.70 26.33
N SER A 320 15.70 4.68 25.64
CA SER A 320 14.25 4.89 25.68
C SER A 320 13.52 3.79 24.91
N ASP A 321 12.34 3.38 25.37
CA ASP A 321 11.49 2.41 24.65
C ASP A 321 10.38 3.12 23.87
N PRO A 322 10.32 2.92 22.54
CA PRO A 322 10.54 4.09 21.70
C PRO A 322 11.99 4.38 21.23
N PRO A 323 12.97 3.45 21.06
CA PRO A 323 14.38 3.82 20.81
C PRO A 323 14.55 4.75 19.61
N VAL A 324 13.73 4.57 18.58
CA VAL A 324 13.43 5.59 17.56
C VAL A 324 11.92 5.69 17.45
N LYS A 325 11.37 6.90 17.54
CA LYS A 325 9.95 7.13 17.28
C LYS A 325 9.68 7.07 15.77
N LEU A 326 8.57 6.46 15.37
CA LEU A 326 8.11 6.44 13.98
C LEU A 326 6.88 7.33 13.83
N TRP A 327 6.84 8.16 12.80
CA TRP A 327 5.71 9.02 12.47
C TRP A 327 5.02 8.51 11.20
N ARG A 328 3.69 8.34 11.27
CA ARG A 328 2.82 8.19 10.10
C ARG A 328 2.56 9.56 9.51
N ILE A 329 3.12 9.84 8.33
CA ILE A 329 2.93 11.09 7.61
C ILE A 329 2.00 10.84 6.43
N GLN A 330 0.84 11.51 6.48
CA GLN A 330 -0.08 11.58 5.35
C GLN A 330 0.48 12.54 4.31
N VAL A 331 0.64 12.06 3.07
CA VAL A 331 1.24 12.83 1.96
C VAL A 331 0.19 13.33 0.97
N GLN A 332 -0.98 12.69 0.92
CA GLN A 332 -2.09 13.07 0.04
C GLN A 332 -3.25 13.66 0.83
N GLU A 333 -4.00 14.59 0.24
CA GLU A 333 -5.24 15.09 0.83
C GLU A 333 -6.30 13.98 0.90
N GLN A 334 -7.12 14.01 1.96
CA GLN A 334 -8.24 13.08 2.16
C GLN A 334 -9.55 13.66 1.62
N THR A 335 -10.44 12.80 1.13
CA THR A 335 -11.83 13.15 0.83
C THR A 335 -12.76 11.93 1.00
N ASN A 336 -14.05 12.15 1.20
CA ASN A 336 -15.04 11.06 1.20
C ASN A 336 -15.39 10.67 -0.25
N LEU A 337 -14.56 9.82 -0.86
CA LEU A 337 -14.71 9.43 -2.27
C LEU A 337 -16.09 8.85 -2.60
N THR A 338 -16.68 8.06 -1.71
CA THR A 338 -18.00 7.44 -1.94
C THR A 338 -19.11 8.49 -2.00
N GLN A 339 -19.15 9.42 -1.03
CA GLN A 339 -20.15 10.47 -0.97
C GLN A 339 -19.94 11.53 -2.07
N PHE A 340 -18.68 11.95 -2.28
CA PHE A 340 -18.36 13.05 -3.18
C PHE A 340 -18.54 12.68 -4.66
N LEU A 341 -18.12 11.47 -5.04
CA LEU A 341 -18.27 10.96 -6.42
C LEU A 341 -19.63 10.28 -6.66
N GLN A 342 -20.50 10.23 -5.63
CA GLN A 342 -21.84 9.62 -5.65
C GLN A 342 -21.83 8.17 -6.17
N LEU A 343 -20.93 7.35 -5.63
CA LEU A 343 -20.70 5.99 -6.12
C LEU A 343 -21.73 5.00 -5.56
N ARG A 344 -22.49 4.33 -6.44
CA ARG A 344 -23.44 3.26 -6.06
C ARG A 344 -22.73 1.91 -5.97
N LEU A 345 -21.92 1.70 -4.92
CA LEU A 345 -21.02 0.52 -4.81
C LEU A 345 -21.67 -0.74 -4.22
N SER A 346 -22.94 -0.65 -3.79
CA SER A 346 -23.74 -1.69 -3.13
C SER A 346 -24.80 -2.28 -4.05
#